data_AF-A0A7V4EJE8-F1
#
_entry.id   AF-A0A7V4EJE8-F1
#
_cell.length_a   1.000
_cell.length_b   1.000
_cell.length_c   1.000
_cell.angle_alpha   90.00
_cell.angle_beta   90.00
_cell.angle_gamma   90.00
#
_symmetry.space_group_name_H-M   'P 1'
#
loop_
_entity.id
_entity.type
_entity.pdbx_description
1 polymer ?
#
loop_
_entity_poly.entity_id
_entity_poly.type
_entity_poly.pdbx_seq_one_letter_code
_entity_poly.pdbx_strand_id
1 'polypeptide(L)'
;MHSRSVDLLILGAGVAGVYAALAAEAEGARVLLLSKDPLPSGSTPWAQGGVAFPLDDEDLEAHLQDTLRAGRGLVEEGVARSILEEAPRHLE
;
A
#
# COMPACT_ATOMS: atom_id res chain seq x y z
N MET A 1 -1.15 4.33 -34.68
CA MET A 1 -1.02 4.65 -33.25
C MET A 1 -2.13 3.91 -32.51
N HIS A 2 -1.80 3.16 -31.46
CA HIS A 2 -2.81 2.46 -30.65
C HIS A 2 -3.06 3.25 -29.38
N SER A 3 -4.32 3.57 -29.10
CA SER A 3 -4.75 4.31 -27.90
C SER A 3 -5.75 3.47 -27.11
N ARG A 4 -5.67 3.53 -25.78
CA ARG A 4 -6.67 2.99 -24.86
C ARG A 4 -7.15 4.13 -23.95
N SER A 5 -8.46 4.20 -23.72
CA SER A 5 -9.06 5.12 -22.75
C SER A 5 -9.38 4.36 -21.48
N VAL A 6 -8.99 4.92 -20.34
CA VAL A 6 -9.25 4.41 -18.98
C VAL A 6 -9.42 5.60 -18.05
N ASP A 7 -10.07 5.38 -16.93
CA ASP A 7 -10.27 6.42 -15.90
C ASP A 7 -9.02 6.54 -15.02
N LEU A 8 -8.33 5.42 -14.78
CA LEU A 8 -7.11 5.36 -13.98
C LEU A 8 -6.06 4.45 -14.63
N LEU A 9 -4.83 4.97 -14.75
CA LEU A 9 -3.65 4.21 -15.16
C LEU A 9 -2.74 4.00 -13.94
N ILE A 10 -2.46 2.73 -13.61
CA ILE A 10 -1.54 2.37 -12.52
C ILE A 10 -0.30 1.72 -13.13
N LEU A 11 0.87 2.22 -12.75
CA LEU A 11 2.17 1.72 -13.21
C LEU A 11 2.84 0.92 -12.10
N GLY A 12 2.95 -0.39 -12.29
CA GLY A 12 3.56 -1.33 -11.36
C GLY A 12 2.51 -2.18 -10.64
N ALA A 13 2.68 -3.50 -10.69
CA ALA A 13 1.75 -4.46 -10.11
C ALA A 13 2.36 -5.24 -8.94
N GLY A 14 3.03 -4.50 -8.04
CA GLY A 14 3.27 -4.96 -6.67
C GLY A 14 2.03 -4.75 -5.79
N VAL A 15 2.13 -5.04 -4.49
CA VAL A 15 0.98 -4.99 -3.55
C VAL A 15 0.23 -3.67 -3.61
N ALA A 16 0.92 -2.52 -3.58
CA ALA A 16 0.29 -1.21 -3.60
C ALA A 16 -0.49 -0.95 -4.89
N GLY A 17 0.06 -1.34 -6.05
CA GLY A 17 -0.58 -1.12 -7.34
C GLY A 17 -1.79 -2.02 -7.57
N VAL A 18 -1.71 -3.29 -7.14
CA VAL A 18 -2.85 -4.22 -7.19
C VAL A 18 -3.94 -3.78 -6.21
N TYR A 19 -3.57 -3.40 -4.99
CA TYR A 19 -4.51 -2.90 -3.98
C TYR A 19 -5.24 -1.65 -4.48
N ALA A 20 -4.51 -0.66 -4.99
CA ALA A 20 -5.10 0.55 -5.56
C ALA A 20 -6.00 0.25 -6.78
N ALA A 21 -5.63 -0.73 -7.61
CA ALA A 21 -6.47 -1.14 -8.74
C ALA A 21 -7.81 -1.72 -8.29
N LEU A 22 -7.80 -2.58 -7.27
CA LEU A 22 -9.01 -3.18 -6.70
C LEU A 22 -9.87 -2.13 -6.00
N ALA A 23 -9.26 -1.25 -5.20
CA ALA A 23 -9.98 -0.16 -4.53
C ALA A 23 -10.65 0.79 -5.52
N ALA A 24 -9.95 1.20 -6.58
CA ALA A 24 -10.50 2.08 -7.60
C ALA A 24 -11.59 1.40 -8.46
N GLU A 25 -11.44 0.10 -8.76
CA GLU A 25 -12.46 -0.66 -9.49
C GLU A 25 -13.74 -0.84 -8.66
N ALA A 26 -13.63 -1.05 -7.35
CA ALA A 26 -14.77 -1.09 -6.44
C ALA A 26 -15.57 0.22 -6.41
N GLU A 27 -14.91 1.36 -6.66
CA GLU A 27 -15.52 2.69 -6.83
C GLU A 27 -16.03 2.94 -8.27
N GLY A 28 -15.97 1.93 -9.15
CA GLY A 28 -16.51 1.96 -10.51
C GLY A 28 -15.55 2.48 -11.59
N ALA A 29 -14.27 2.68 -11.27
CA ALA A 29 -13.28 3.15 -12.24
C ALA A 29 -12.86 2.05 -13.22
N ARG A 30 -12.76 2.38 -14.51
CA ARG A 30 -12.07 1.53 -15.49
C ARG A 30 -10.57 1.68 -15.31
N VAL A 31 -9.95 0.73 -14.63
CA VAL A 31 -8.51 0.74 -14.34
C VAL A 31 -7.69 0.00 -15.41
N LEU A 32 -6.56 0.58 -15.82
CA LEU A 32 -5.48 -0.13 -16.52
C LEU A 32 -4.28 -0.28 -15.59
N LEU A 33 -4.02 -1.50 -15.15
CA LEU A 33 -2.80 -1.85 -14.42
C LEU A 33 -1.73 -2.30 -15.42
N LEU A 34 -0.61 -1.59 -15.47
CA LEU A 34 0.55 -1.95 -16.28
C LEU A 34 1.63 -2.55 -15.40
N SER A 35 2.17 -3.68 -15.82
CA SER A 35 3.32 -4.32 -15.21
C SER A 35 4.40 -4.57 -16.26
N LYS A 36 5.66 -4.46 -15.83
CA LYS A 36 6.83 -4.80 -16.65
C LYS A 36 6.91 -6.32 -16.89
N ASP A 37 6.60 -7.11 -15.86
CA ASP A 37 6.67 -8.57 -15.86
C ASP A 37 5.26 -9.17 -15.67
N PRO A 38 5.01 -10.44 -16.04
CA PRO A 38 3.76 -11.13 -15.74
C PRO A 38 3.44 -11.13 -14.23
N LEU A 39 2.17 -11.21 -13.88
CA LEU A 39 1.74 -11.33 -12.48
C LEU A 39 1.95 -12.77 -11.98
N PRO A 40 2.30 -12.96 -10.69
CA PRO A 40 2.66 -11.93 -9.71
C PRO A 40 4.00 -11.27 -10.06
N SER A 41 4.10 -9.95 -9.86
CA SER A 41 5.25 -9.16 -10.34
C SER A 41 5.90 -8.33 -9.22
N GLY A 42 7.05 -7.73 -9.53
CA GLY A 42 7.75 -6.84 -8.60
C GLY A 42 8.40 -7.58 -7.43
N SER A 43 8.69 -6.84 -6.35
CA SER A 43 9.37 -7.36 -5.16
C SER A 43 8.43 -7.96 -4.11
N THR A 44 7.12 -7.63 -4.15
CA THR A 44 6.13 -8.10 -3.18
C THR A 44 6.15 -9.62 -2.94
N PRO A 45 6.20 -10.49 -3.97
CA PRO A 45 6.16 -11.95 -3.76
C PRO A 45 7.37 -12.51 -2.99
N TRP A 46 8.44 -11.72 -2.84
CA TRP A 46 9.67 -12.13 -2.17
C TRP A 46 9.68 -11.81 -0.67
N ALA A 47 8.67 -11.11 -0.15
CA ALA A 47 8.55 -10.76 1.26
C ALA A 47 8.28 -12.01 2.11
N GLN A 48 9.10 -12.22 3.16
CA GLN A 48 9.03 -13.40 4.03
C GLN A 48 8.95 -13.07 5.52
N GLY A 49 9.16 -11.80 5.90
CA GLY A 49 9.19 -11.39 7.31
C GLY A 49 7.80 -11.27 7.94
N GLY A 50 6.81 -10.81 7.16
CA GLY A 50 5.47 -10.50 7.62
C GLY A 50 5.09 -9.04 7.37
N VAL A 51 3.91 -8.65 7.84
CA VAL A 51 3.39 -7.27 7.81
C VAL A 51 3.27 -6.80 9.25
N ALA A 52 3.90 -5.67 9.58
CA ALA A 52 3.78 -5.05 10.90
C ALA A 52 2.52 -4.18 10.94
N PHE A 53 1.75 -4.30 12.02
CA PHE A 53 0.55 -3.50 12.28
C PHE A 53 0.32 -3.44 13.80
N PRO A 54 -0.34 -2.38 14.31
CA PRO A 54 -0.65 -2.29 15.73
C PRO A 54 -1.85 -3.19 16.11
N LEU A 55 -1.77 -3.85 17.27
CA LEU A 55 -2.84 -4.74 17.77
C LEU A 55 -3.98 -3.99 18.47
N ASP A 56 -3.68 -2.85 19.08
CA ASP A 56 -4.61 -1.99 19.80
C ASP A 56 -4.09 -0.55 19.84
N ASP A 57 -4.83 0.35 20.51
CA ASP A 57 -4.50 1.77 20.61
C ASP A 57 -3.19 2.02 21.39
N GLU A 58 -2.84 1.18 22.37
CA GLU A 58 -1.60 1.31 23.13
C GLU A 58 -0.40 0.92 22.25
N ASP A 59 -0.54 -0.18 21.50
CA ASP A 59 0.47 -0.64 20.53
C ASP A 59 0.62 0.33 19.35
N LEU A 60 -0.45 1.04 18.96
CA LEU A 60 -0.39 2.07 17.91
C LEU A 60 0.60 3.17 18.22
N GLU A 61 0.54 3.73 19.42
CA GLU A 61 1.45 4.82 19.80
C GLU A 61 2.88 4.31 19.95
N ALA A 62 3.07 3.11 20.53
CA ALA A 62 4.39 2.48 20.60
C ALA A 62 5.00 2.25 19.20
N HIS A 63 4.22 1.70 18.27
CA HIS A 63 4.62 1.45 16.89
C HIS A 63 4.96 2.76 16.15
N LEU A 64 4.16 3.82 16.34
CA LEU A 64 4.45 5.11 15.75
C LEU A 64 5.80 5.66 16.23
N GLN A 65 6.07 5.61 17.53
CA GLN A 65 7.35 6.07 18.09
C GLN A 65 8.53 5.26 17.53
N ASP A 66 8.38 3.94 17.39
CA ASP A 66 9.40 3.10 16.76
C ASP A 66 9.64 3.48 15.29
N THR A 67 8.57 3.77 14.54
CA THR A 67 8.63 4.22 13.14
C THR A 67 9.36 5.56 13.02
N LEU A 68 9.02 6.53 13.86
CA LEU A 68 9.66 7.86 13.88
C LEU A 68 11.15 7.75 14.25
N ARG A 69 11.47 6.92 15.25
CA ARG A 69 12.85 6.66 15.67
C ARG A 69 13.68 6.01 14.57
N ALA A 70 13.13 4.99 13.90
CA ALA A 70 13.77 4.33 12.77
C ALA A 70 13.97 5.28 11.58
N GLY A 71 13.01 6.19 11.38
CA GLY A 71 12.99 7.21 10.32
C GLY A 71 14.02 8.32 10.46
N ARG A 72 14.61 8.52 11.64
CA ARG A 72 15.67 9.52 11.90
C ARG A 72 15.29 10.94 11.45
N GLY A 73 14.04 11.32 11.67
CA GLY A 73 13.50 12.65 11.31
C GLY A 73 13.08 12.80 9.85
N LEU A 74 13.06 11.72 9.05
CA LEU A 74 12.59 11.73 7.66
C LEU A 74 11.15 11.23 7.51
N VAL A 75 10.57 10.69 8.58
CA VAL A 75 9.17 10.26 8.59
C VAL A 75 8.29 11.47 8.87
N GLU A 76 7.28 11.65 8.02
CA GLU A 76 6.20 12.60 8.26
C GLU A 76 5.21 11.94 9.22
N GLU A 77 5.05 12.52 10.41
CA GLU A 77 4.31 11.90 11.50
C GLU A 77 2.83 11.72 11.16
N GLY A 78 2.21 12.69 10.48
CA GLY A 78 0.81 12.61 10.08
C GLY A 78 0.52 11.41 9.18
N VAL A 79 1.35 11.18 8.16
CA VAL A 79 1.26 10.04 7.25
C VAL A 79 1.53 8.73 7.97
N ALA A 80 2.55 8.67 8.84
CA ALA A 80 2.83 7.44 9.58
C ALA A 80 1.66 7.05 10.49
N ARG A 81 1.09 8.03 11.21
CA ARG A 81 -0.07 7.82 12.06
C ARG A 81 -1.28 7.35 11.25
N SER A 82 -1.60 8.00 10.13
CA SER A 82 -2.76 7.61 9.31
C SER A 82 -2.63 6.18 8.78
N ILE A 83 -1.43 5.77 8.35
CA ILE A 83 -1.18 4.40 7.88
C ILE A 83 -1.40 3.38 9.01
N LEU A 84 -0.89 3.67 10.22
CA LEU A 84 -1.02 2.76 11.36
C LEU A 84 -2.46 2.65 11.86
N GLU A 85 -3.20 3.76 11.88
CA GLU A 85 -4.63 3.78 12.25
C GLU A 85 -5.51 3.00 11.27
N GLU A 86 -5.16 3.00 9.97
CA GLU A 86 -5.90 2.29 8.93
C GLU A 86 -5.53 0.80 8.84
N ALA A 87 -4.29 0.42 9.19
CA ALA A 87 -3.75 -0.92 8.99
C ALA A 87 -4.64 -2.07 9.51
N PRO A 88 -5.24 -2.01 10.71
CA PRO A 88 -6.11 -3.09 11.19
C PRO A 88 -7.30 -3.40 10.28
N ARG A 89 -7.79 -2.43 9.50
CA ARG A 89 -8.93 -2.61 8.58
C ARG A 89 -8.59 -3.41 7.32
N HIS A 90 -7.32 -3.76 7.10
CA HIS A 90 -6.83 -4.40 5.88
C HIS A 90 -6.37 -5.85 6.07
N LEU A 91 -6.60 -6.43 7.26
CA LEU A 91 -6.19 -7.79 7.60
C LEU A 91 -7.29 -8.85 7.44
N GLU A 92 -8.54 -8.42 7.26
CA GLU A 92 -9.72 -9.27 7.01
C GLU A 92 -10.19 -9.14 5.56
#